data_AF-A0A6P2B5Q8-F1
#
_entry.id   AF-A0A6P2B5Q8-F1
#
_cell.length_a   1.000
_cell.length_b   1.000
_cell.length_c   1.000
_cell.angle_alpha   90.00
_cell.angle_beta   90.00
_cell.angle_gamma   90.00
#
_symmetry.space_group_name_H-M   'P 1'
#
loop_
_entity.id
_entity.type
_entity.pdbx_description
1 polymer ?
#
loop_
_entity_poly.entity_id
_entity_poly.type
_entity_poly.pdbx_seq_one_letter_code
_entity_poly.pdbx_strand_id
1 'polypeptide(L)'
;MSVSFWQKLEAARADSGSDILLNIRPAVTRLPSPIRRYDDPFLPFGRAVIKATSAVLCGYVFDFAAYLSIGAAGAVALERTLNALPDNRLAILDGRFAGSAYADLTDEIAFVSDGLTLASAEHVADYLRRADRCPLVYGAPSLLADLPSSAGVFCPPQISIKGVDGTTQTLRIAGDDVLYCASGDDFTDHIRAALVAMNREGGI
;
A
#
# COMPACT_ATOMS: atom_id res chain seq x y z
N MET A 1 -1.14 -20.14 -11.32
CA MET A 1 -0.31 -18.96 -11.61
C MET A 1 -0.92 -17.81 -10.85
N SER A 2 -0.16 -17.14 -9.99
CA SER A 2 -0.60 -15.92 -9.29
C SER A 2 -0.76 -14.77 -10.31
N VAL A 3 -1.67 -13.85 -10.03
CA VAL A 3 -1.85 -12.62 -10.81
C VAL A 3 -0.65 -11.72 -10.57
N SER A 4 -0.04 -11.16 -11.62
CA SER A 4 1.11 -10.28 -11.45
C SER A 4 0.69 -8.91 -10.92
N PHE A 5 1.63 -8.21 -10.24
CA PHE A 5 1.46 -6.82 -9.85
C PHE A 5 0.90 -5.95 -11.00
N TRP A 6 1.40 -6.11 -12.22
CA TRP A 6 0.96 -5.36 -13.39
C TRP A 6 -0.49 -5.63 -13.77
N GLN A 7 -0.88 -6.90 -13.82
CA GLN A 7 -2.25 -7.28 -14.14
C GLN A 7 -3.23 -6.74 -13.08
N LYS A 8 -2.82 -6.78 -11.82
CA LYS A 8 -3.62 -6.26 -10.70
C LYS A 8 -3.70 -4.74 -10.69
N LEU A 9 -2.62 -4.05 -11.05
CA LEU A 9 -2.60 -2.59 -11.22
C LEU A 9 -3.60 -2.14 -12.30
N GLU A 10 -3.53 -2.76 -13.48
CA GLU A 10 -4.44 -2.43 -14.59
C GLU A 10 -5.89 -2.72 -14.23
N ALA A 11 -6.17 -3.86 -13.60
CA ALA A 11 -7.52 -4.20 -13.13
C ALA A 11 -8.03 -3.19 -12.09
N ALA A 12 -7.18 -2.79 -11.13
CA ALA A 12 -7.54 -1.82 -10.10
C ALA A 12 -7.84 -0.43 -10.67
N ARG A 13 -7.04 0.01 -11.65
CA ARG A 13 -7.25 1.29 -12.35
C ARG A 13 -8.53 1.28 -13.18
N ALA A 14 -8.75 0.22 -13.95
CA ALA A 14 -9.95 0.08 -14.77
C ALA A 14 -11.23 0.06 -13.93
N ASP A 15 -11.19 -0.57 -12.76
CA ASP A 15 -12.33 -0.68 -11.85
C ASP A 15 -12.60 0.59 -11.03
N SER A 16 -11.55 1.26 -10.53
CA SER A 16 -11.69 2.44 -9.66
C SER A 16 -11.64 3.78 -10.39
N GLY A 17 -11.08 3.83 -11.60
CA GLY A 17 -10.77 5.07 -12.30
C GLY A 17 -9.74 5.94 -11.55
N SER A 18 -8.85 5.34 -10.75
CA SER A 18 -7.88 6.05 -9.91
C SER A 18 -6.48 5.46 -10.00
N ASP A 19 -5.47 6.31 -9.83
CA ASP A 19 -4.05 5.99 -9.62
C ASP A 19 -3.62 6.22 -8.16
N ILE A 20 -4.57 6.46 -7.25
CA ILE A 20 -4.31 6.77 -5.84
C ILE A 20 -4.21 5.49 -5.02
N LEU A 21 -3.21 5.46 -4.15
CA LEU A 21 -3.05 4.52 -3.05
C LEU A 21 -3.29 5.27 -1.73
N LEU A 22 -3.89 4.62 -0.75
CA LEU A 22 -3.96 5.16 0.62
C LEU A 22 -2.90 4.49 1.50
N ASN A 23 -2.06 5.28 2.17
CA ASN A 23 -1.15 4.76 3.19
C ASN A 23 -1.90 4.51 4.50
N ILE A 24 -2.09 3.26 4.87
CA ILE A 24 -2.66 2.85 6.16
C ILE A 24 -1.53 2.74 7.18
N ARG A 25 -1.31 3.84 7.90
CA ARG A 25 -0.35 3.96 9.01
C ARG A 25 -1.11 4.14 10.33
N PRO A 26 -1.54 3.06 11.00
CA PRO A 26 -2.31 3.16 12.24
C PRO A 26 -1.45 3.74 13.37
N ALA A 27 -2.03 4.65 14.16
CA ALA A 27 -1.38 5.23 15.33
C ALA A 27 -2.40 5.31 16.47
N VAL A 28 -2.12 4.65 17.60
CA VAL A 28 -3.03 4.53 18.76
C VAL A 28 -3.59 5.88 19.19
N THR A 29 -2.75 6.92 19.21
CA THR A 29 -3.11 8.28 19.64
C THR A 29 -4.02 9.03 18.66
N ARG A 30 -4.12 8.57 17.41
CA ARG A 30 -4.87 9.23 16.33
C ARG A 30 -6.13 8.47 15.92
N LEU A 31 -6.38 7.30 16.51
CA LEU A 31 -7.54 6.50 16.16
C LEU A 31 -8.86 7.28 16.37
N PRO A 32 -9.85 7.12 15.48
CA PRO A 32 -11.19 7.67 15.65
C PRO A 32 -11.90 7.13 16.90
N SER A 33 -12.83 7.90 17.46
CA SER A 33 -13.62 7.50 18.65
C SER A 33 -14.29 6.13 18.55
N PRO A 34 -14.95 5.73 17.43
CA PRO A 34 -15.60 4.41 17.35
C PRO A 34 -14.60 3.23 17.38
N ILE A 35 -13.32 3.49 17.15
CA ILE A 35 -12.26 2.47 17.09
C ILE A 35 -11.55 2.32 18.45
N ARG A 36 -11.45 3.39 19.26
CA ARG A 36 -10.72 3.36 20.54
C ARG A 36 -11.29 2.38 21.58
N ARG A 37 -12.52 1.90 21.37
CA ARG A 37 -13.18 0.95 22.27
C ARG A 37 -12.70 -0.51 22.13
N TYR A 38 -11.94 -0.83 21.09
CA TYR A 38 -11.42 -2.18 20.86
C TYR A 38 -10.05 -2.35 21.51
N ASP A 39 -9.81 -3.51 22.12
CA ASP A 39 -8.51 -3.84 22.74
C ASP A 39 -7.39 -3.95 21.69
N ASP A 40 -7.69 -4.52 20.51
CA ASP A 40 -6.82 -4.60 19.34
C ASP A 40 -7.36 -3.68 18.21
N PRO A 41 -7.12 -2.37 18.27
CA PRO A 41 -7.86 -1.41 17.43
C PRO A 41 -7.37 -1.32 15.98
N PHE A 42 -6.17 -1.83 15.65
CA PHE A 42 -5.60 -1.67 14.31
C PHE A 42 -6.36 -2.47 13.24
N LEU A 43 -6.80 -3.68 13.55
CA LEU A 43 -7.59 -4.50 12.63
C LEU A 43 -8.96 -3.89 12.30
N PRO A 44 -9.82 -3.54 13.28
CA PRO A 44 -11.10 -2.90 12.97
C PRO A 44 -10.92 -1.54 12.29
N PHE A 45 -9.85 -0.79 12.60
CA PHE A 45 -9.50 0.43 11.87
C PHE A 45 -9.22 0.16 10.39
N GLY A 46 -8.27 -0.73 10.09
CA GLY A 46 -7.88 -1.08 8.72
C GLY A 46 -9.08 -1.60 7.91
N ARG A 47 -9.90 -2.49 8.49
CA ARG A 47 -11.10 -3.01 7.83
C ARG A 47 -12.15 -1.94 7.55
N ALA A 48 -12.36 -1.00 8.48
CA ALA A 48 -13.30 0.10 8.28
C ALA A 48 -12.85 1.01 7.13
N VAL A 49 -11.56 1.36 7.11
CA VAL A 49 -10.95 2.17 6.04
C VAL A 49 -11.06 1.46 4.69
N ILE A 50 -10.64 0.20 4.58
CA ILE A 50 -10.71 -0.57 3.33
C ILE A 50 -12.15 -0.65 2.83
N LYS A 51 -13.10 -1.02 3.70
CA LYS A 51 -14.51 -1.15 3.33
C LYS A 51 -15.07 0.14 2.73
N ALA A 52 -14.69 1.29 3.27
CA ALA A 52 -15.20 2.58 2.81
C ALA A 52 -14.49 3.11 1.55
N THR A 53 -13.25 2.71 1.30
CA THR A 53 -12.39 3.38 0.31
C THR A 53 -12.03 2.53 -0.91
N SER A 54 -12.18 1.20 -0.84
CA SER A 54 -11.71 0.30 -1.90
C SER A 54 -12.32 0.63 -3.26
N ALA A 55 -13.60 1.01 -3.32
CA ALA A 55 -14.25 1.35 -4.60
C ALA A 55 -13.69 2.60 -5.31
N VAL A 56 -12.84 3.42 -4.67
CA VAL A 56 -12.32 4.67 -5.24
C VAL A 56 -10.79 4.75 -5.26
N LEU A 57 -10.11 3.63 -4.99
CA LEU A 57 -8.65 3.55 -4.91
C LEU A 57 -8.11 2.45 -5.81
N CYS A 58 -6.87 2.64 -6.25
CA CYS A 58 -6.08 1.61 -6.92
C CYS A 58 -5.56 0.56 -5.93
N GLY A 59 -5.35 0.95 -4.67
CA GLY A 59 -4.83 0.06 -3.64
C GLY A 59 -4.36 0.79 -2.39
N TYR A 60 -3.47 0.13 -1.64
CA TYR A 60 -3.03 0.56 -0.32
C TYR A 60 -1.54 0.33 -0.12
N VAL A 61 -0.93 1.23 0.66
CA VAL A 61 0.37 1.02 1.26
C VAL A 61 0.15 0.73 2.75
N PHE A 62 0.77 -0.31 3.28
CA PHE A 62 0.68 -0.68 4.70
C PHE A 62 2.00 -0.39 5.38
N ASP A 63 2.00 0.51 6.37
CA ASP A 63 3.21 0.86 7.09
C ASP A 63 3.56 -0.22 8.11
N PHE A 64 4.56 -1.04 7.78
CA PHE A 64 4.94 -2.21 8.57
C PHE A 64 5.36 -1.82 10.00
N ALA A 65 6.15 -0.76 10.14
CA ALA A 65 6.63 -0.30 11.44
C ALA A 65 5.49 0.20 12.34
N ALA A 66 4.51 0.89 11.76
CA ALA A 66 3.34 1.38 12.49
C ALA A 66 2.49 0.22 13.03
N TYR A 67 2.23 -0.82 12.23
CA TYR A 67 1.55 -2.01 12.74
C TYR A 67 2.34 -2.69 13.87
N LEU A 68 3.66 -2.87 13.70
CA LEU A 68 4.50 -3.50 14.73
C LEU A 68 4.66 -2.69 16.02
N SER A 69 4.21 -1.43 16.06
CA SER A 69 4.28 -0.60 17.27
C SER A 69 3.53 -1.17 18.48
N ILE A 70 2.60 -2.12 18.26
CA ILE A 70 1.89 -2.87 19.30
C ILE A 70 2.31 -4.35 19.37
N GLY A 71 3.49 -4.68 18.83
CA GLY A 71 4.08 -6.02 18.89
C GLY A 71 3.35 -7.06 18.05
N ALA A 72 3.26 -8.29 18.56
CA ALA A 72 2.68 -9.44 17.84
C ALA A 72 1.20 -9.22 17.46
N ALA A 73 0.43 -8.55 18.32
CA ALA A 73 -0.96 -8.18 18.00
C ALA A 73 -1.05 -7.33 16.74
N GLY A 74 -0.07 -6.46 16.52
CA GLY A 74 0.06 -5.61 15.34
C GLY A 74 0.39 -6.38 14.07
N ALA A 75 1.28 -7.36 14.16
CA ALA A 75 1.58 -8.26 13.04
C ALA A 75 0.34 -9.07 12.64
N VAL A 76 -0.40 -9.62 13.61
CA VAL A 76 -1.67 -10.33 13.35
C VAL A 76 -2.72 -9.39 12.76
N ALA A 77 -2.82 -8.15 13.25
CA ALA A 77 -3.73 -7.16 12.70
C ALA A 77 -3.39 -6.80 11.25
N LEU A 78 -2.10 -6.68 10.92
CA LEU A 78 -1.63 -6.40 9.56
C LEU A 78 -2.01 -7.55 8.60
N GLU A 79 -1.64 -8.78 8.93
CA GLU A 79 -1.96 -9.99 8.14
C GLU A 79 -3.46 -10.07 7.84
N ARG A 80 -4.30 -9.94 8.88
CA ARG A 80 -5.76 -9.99 8.72
C ARG A 80 -6.34 -8.81 7.96
N THR A 81 -5.68 -7.65 7.99
CA THR A 81 -6.12 -6.48 7.23
C THR A 81 -5.81 -6.65 5.74
N LEU A 82 -4.62 -7.17 5.40
CA LEU A 82 -4.24 -7.52 4.04
C LEU A 82 -5.18 -8.57 3.44
N ASN A 83 -5.50 -9.61 4.22
CA ASN A 83 -6.45 -10.65 3.82
C ASN A 83 -7.91 -10.17 3.70
N ALA A 84 -8.24 -8.95 4.14
CA ALA A 84 -9.55 -8.35 3.95
C ALA A 84 -9.66 -7.51 2.67
N LEU A 85 -8.57 -7.34 1.92
CA LEU A 85 -8.58 -6.60 0.66
C LEU A 85 -9.34 -7.34 -0.43
N PRO A 86 -10.07 -6.62 -1.31
CA PRO A 86 -10.52 -7.19 -2.57
C PRO A 86 -9.34 -7.62 -3.46
N ASP A 87 -9.49 -8.73 -4.18
CA ASP A 87 -8.44 -9.31 -5.04
C ASP A 87 -7.92 -8.34 -6.12
N ASN A 88 -8.73 -7.34 -6.50
CA ASN A 88 -8.39 -6.33 -7.50
C ASN A 88 -7.86 -5.02 -6.89
N ARG A 89 -7.28 -5.05 -5.69
CA ARG A 89 -6.64 -3.89 -5.05
C ARG A 89 -5.20 -4.16 -4.68
N LEU A 90 -4.31 -3.28 -5.13
CA LEU A 90 -2.89 -3.40 -4.83
C LEU A 90 -2.64 -3.32 -3.32
N ALA A 91 -1.73 -4.18 -2.85
CA ALA A 91 -1.21 -4.20 -1.49
C ALA A 91 0.31 -4.03 -1.53
N ILE A 92 0.81 -2.93 -0.97
CA ILE A 92 2.24 -2.65 -0.88
C ILE A 92 2.65 -2.62 0.59
N LEU A 93 3.65 -3.39 0.97
CA LEU A 93 4.18 -3.39 2.32
C LEU A 93 5.35 -2.41 2.45
N ASP A 94 5.17 -1.31 3.18
CA ASP A 94 6.23 -0.34 3.43
C ASP A 94 6.99 -0.66 4.72
N GLY A 95 8.18 -1.26 4.58
CA GLY A 95 9.07 -1.59 5.69
C GLY A 95 10.53 -1.19 5.47
N ARG A 96 10.89 -0.71 4.26
CA ARG A 96 12.26 -0.35 3.84
C ARG A 96 13.24 -1.49 4.13
N PHE A 97 12.91 -2.68 3.66
CA PHE A 97 13.67 -3.89 3.94
C PHE A 97 15.07 -3.81 3.30
N ALA A 98 16.10 -4.16 4.08
CA ALA A 98 17.49 -3.96 3.67
C ALA A 98 18.18 -5.23 3.15
N GLY A 99 17.54 -6.40 3.24
CA GLY A 99 18.15 -7.69 2.90
C GLY A 99 17.21 -8.57 2.08
N SER A 100 17.76 -9.57 1.40
CA SER A 100 16.99 -10.50 0.57
C SER A 100 16.13 -11.48 1.35
N ALA A 101 16.45 -11.74 2.63
CA ALA A 101 15.69 -12.64 3.51
C ALA A 101 14.24 -12.18 3.78
N TYR A 102 13.89 -10.92 3.47
CA TYR A 102 12.53 -10.41 3.62
C TYR A 102 11.64 -10.68 2.39
N ALA A 103 12.16 -11.29 1.31
CA ALA A 103 11.36 -11.65 0.14
C ALA A 103 10.13 -12.50 0.50
N ASP A 104 10.31 -13.43 1.44
CA ASP A 104 9.29 -14.35 1.91
C ASP A 104 8.14 -13.64 2.66
N LEU A 105 8.31 -12.37 3.08
CA LEU A 105 7.21 -11.60 3.69
C LEU A 105 6.04 -11.39 2.72
N THR A 106 6.29 -11.42 1.41
CA THR A 106 5.26 -11.23 0.38
C THR A 106 4.54 -12.53 0.01
N ASP A 107 4.94 -13.66 0.60
CA ASP A 107 4.35 -14.95 0.31
C ASP A 107 2.94 -15.07 0.90
N GLU A 108 2.20 -16.03 0.35
CA GLU A 108 0.80 -16.32 0.65
C GLU A 108 0.58 -16.76 2.12
N ILE A 109 1.65 -17.21 2.79
CA ILE A 109 1.63 -17.62 4.20
C ILE A 109 1.95 -16.47 5.17
N ALA A 110 2.46 -15.35 4.68
CA ALA A 110 2.91 -14.21 5.47
C ALA A 110 1.97 -13.01 5.27
N PHE A 111 2.38 -11.99 4.50
CA PHE A 111 1.63 -10.74 4.35
C PHE A 111 1.00 -10.56 2.96
N VAL A 112 1.00 -11.57 2.07
CA VAL A 112 0.26 -11.62 0.79
C VAL A 112 0.23 -10.28 0.02
N SER A 113 1.37 -9.57 -0.01
CA SER A 113 1.46 -8.25 -0.63
C SER A 113 1.94 -8.37 -2.07
N ASP A 114 1.47 -7.48 -2.94
CA ASP A 114 1.86 -7.45 -4.36
C ASP A 114 3.23 -6.79 -4.55
N GLY A 115 3.63 -5.94 -3.60
CA GLY A 115 4.94 -5.31 -3.57
C GLY A 115 5.40 -4.99 -2.17
N LEU A 116 6.65 -4.55 -2.06
CA LEU A 116 7.23 -4.05 -0.81
C LEU A 116 8.31 -3.01 -1.07
N THR A 117 8.66 -2.26 -0.02
CA THR A 117 9.72 -1.26 -0.11
C THR A 117 11.08 -1.80 0.34
N LEU A 118 12.12 -1.44 -0.40
CA LEU A 118 13.53 -1.76 -0.12
C LEU A 118 14.29 -0.50 0.29
N ALA A 119 15.26 -0.65 1.20
CA ALA A 119 16.12 0.46 1.61
C ALA A 119 17.12 0.89 0.52
N SER A 120 17.49 -0.01 -0.38
CA SER A 120 18.43 0.22 -1.47
C SER A 120 18.15 -0.70 -2.67
N ALA A 121 18.83 -0.45 -3.79
CA ALA A 121 18.70 -1.27 -5.00
C ALA A 121 19.47 -2.61 -4.93
N GLU A 122 20.29 -2.83 -3.89
CA GLU A 122 21.22 -3.96 -3.78
C GLU A 122 20.56 -5.32 -3.99
N HIS A 123 19.36 -5.51 -3.44
CA HIS A 123 18.66 -6.79 -3.44
C HIS A 123 17.52 -6.88 -4.45
N VAL A 124 17.31 -5.89 -5.33
CA VAL A 124 16.15 -5.87 -6.25
C VAL A 124 16.02 -7.17 -7.05
N ALA A 125 17.14 -7.72 -7.54
CA ALA A 125 17.16 -8.97 -8.30
C ALA A 125 16.65 -10.18 -7.49
N ASP A 126 16.83 -10.19 -6.17
CA ASP A 126 16.35 -11.27 -5.31
C ASP A 126 14.82 -11.34 -5.25
N TYR A 127 14.18 -10.18 -5.23
CA TYR A 127 12.72 -10.06 -5.18
C TYR A 127 12.07 -10.34 -6.54
N LEU A 128 12.75 -9.99 -7.64
CA LEU A 128 12.27 -10.26 -9.00
C LEU A 128 12.27 -11.75 -9.39
N ARG A 129 12.82 -12.65 -8.56
CA ARG A 129 12.61 -14.10 -8.72
C ARG A 129 11.12 -14.47 -8.67
N ARG A 130 10.32 -13.68 -7.95
CA ARG A 130 8.86 -13.70 -7.97
C ARG A 130 8.38 -12.70 -9.01
N ALA A 131 8.18 -13.15 -10.25
CA ALA A 131 7.78 -12.30 -11.37
C ALA A 131 6.40 -11.63 -11.18
N ASP A 132 5.62 -12.09 -10.20
CA ASP A 132 4.33 -11.55 -9.80
C ASP A 132 4.44 -10.42 -8.75
N ARG A 133 5.63 -10.13 -8.21
CA ARG A 133 5.86 -9.12 -7.18
C ARG A 133 6.61 -7.89 -7.71
N CYS A 134 6.43 -6.76 -7.03
CA CYS A 134 7.07 -5.49 -7.37
C CYS A 134 7.95 -4.98 -6.22
N PRO A 135 9.29 -5.08 -6.31
CA PRO A 135 10.19 -4.42 -5.37
C PRO A 135 10.28 -2.91 -5.66
N LEU A 136 10.14 -2.09 -4.60
CA LEU A 136 10.13 -0.65 -4.70
C LEU A 136 11.29 -0.05 -3.88
N VAL A 137 12.30 0.51 -4.54
CA VAL A 137 13.46 1.10 -3.86
C VAL A 137 13.11 2.48 -3.31
N TYR A 138 13.33 2.71 -2.02
CA TYR A 138 13.15 4.02 -1.41
C TYR A 138 14.23 4.98 -1.91
N GLY A 139 13.86 6.12 -2.50
CA GLY A 139 14.84 7.10 -2.97
C GLY A 139 14.30 8.08 -4.00
N ALA A 140 15.21 8.81 -4.67
CA ALA A 140 14.84 9.82 -5.65
C ALA A 140 14.30 9.19 -6.95
N PRO A 141 13.33 9.83 -7.65
CA PRO A 141 12.75 9.29 -8.88
C PRO A 141 13.77 8.96 -9.98
N SER A 142 14.93 9.64 -10.00
CA SER A 142 16.02 9.40 -10.95
C SER A 142 16.57 7.97 -10.89
N LEU A 143 16.44 7.28 -9.75
CA LEU A 143 16.86 5.88 -9.60
C LEU A 143 16.13 4.93 -10.55
N LEU A 144 14.92 5.30 -11.01
CA LEU A 144 14.11 4.45 -11.88
C LEU A 144 14.80 4.07 -13.19
N ALA A 145 15.66 4.96 -13.72
CA ALA A 145 16.40 4.72 -14.95
C ALA A 145 17.29 3.47 -14.84
N ASP A 146 17.93 3.28 -13.68
CA ASP A 146 18.90 2.23 -13.40
C ASP A 146 18.24 0.93 -12.91
N LEU A 147 16.96 0.98 -12.54
CA LEU A 147 16.24 -0.21 -12.09
C LEU A 147 15.81 -1.10 -13.28
N PRO A 148 15.75 -2.43 -13.06
CA PRO A 148 15.16 -3.37 -14.02
C PRO A 148 13.66 -3.12 -14.19
N SER A 149 13.09 -3.63 -15.29
CA SER A 149 11.63 -3.66 -15.46
C SER A 149 10.95 -4.45 -14.34
N SER A 150 9.72 -4.07 -14.01
CA SER A 150 8.91 -4.57 -12.90
C SER A 150 9.42 -4.21 -11.50
N ALA A 151 10.48 -3.40 -11.39
CA ALA A 151 10.85 -2.70 -10.17
C ALA A 151 10.41 -1.23 -10.23
N GLY A 152 10.38 -0.58 -9.08
CA GLY A 152 10.01 0.83 -8.99
C GLY A 152 10.78 1.59 -7.92
N VAL A 153 10.50 2.88 -7.85
CA VAL A 153 10.98 3.80 -6.83
C VAL A 153 9.81 4.22 -5.95
N PHE A 154 9.98 4.10 -4.64
CA PHE A 154 9.07 4.63 -3.63
C PHE A 154 9.60 5.98 -3.14
N CYS A 155 8.95 7.07 -3.58
CA CYS A 155 9.33 8.45 -3.24
C CYS A 155 8.07 9.23 -2.84
N PRO A 156 7.57 9.08 -1.60
CA PRO A 156 6.35 9.75 -1.17
C PRO A 156 6.35 11.25 -1.51
N PRO A 157 5.23 11.79 -2.05
CA PRO A 157 3.91 11.17 -2.12
C PRO A 157 3.65 10.33 -3.40
N GLN A 158 4.68 9.81 -4.07
CA GLN A 158 4.54 9.06 -5.31
C GLN A 158 5.29 7.72 -5.31
N ILE A 159 4.82 6.82 -6.17
CA ILE A 159 5.54 5.61 -6.58
C ILE A 159 5.67 5.66 -8.09
N SER A 160 6.86 5.38 -8.61
CA SER A 160 7.09 5.25 -10.06
C SER A 160 7.61 3.86 -10.36
N ILE A 161 7.04 3.19 -11.35
CA ILE A 161 7.31 1.78 -11.65
C ILE A 161 7.66 1.65 -13.12
N LYS A 162 8.73 0.91 -13.42
CA LYS A 162 9.22 0.70 -14.78
C LYS A 162 8.52 -0.52 -15.38
N GLY A 163 7.66 -0.31 -16.36
CA GLY A 163 6.96 -1.34 -17.12
C GLY A 163 7.90 -2.31 -17.83
N VAL A 164 7.39 -3.50 -18.16
CA VAL A 164 8.08 -4.47 -19.03
C VAL A 164 8.23 -3.97 -20.46
N ASP A 165 7.35 -3.07 -20.89
CA ASP A 165 7.36 -2.37 -22.18
C ASP A 165 8.21 -1.10 -22.17
N GLY A 166 8.87 -0.80 -21.04
CA GLY A 166 9.66 0.41 -20.85
C GLY A 166 8.84 1.66 -20.51
N THR A 167 7.51 1.55 -20.39
CA THR A 167 6.68 2.67 -19.93
C THR A 167 6.91 2.94 -18.45
N THR A 168 6.67 4.17 -18.00
CA THR A 168 6.69 4.49 -16.57
C THR A 168 5.26 4.68 -16.09
N GLN A 169 4.90 3.95 -15.03
CA GLN A 169 3.62 4.08 -14.36
C GLN A 169 3.82 4.80 -13.04
N THR A 170 3.04 5.86 -12.81
CA THR A 170 3.07 6.63 -11.56
C THR A 170 1.79 6.39 -10.78
N LEU A 171 1.93 6.24 -9.46
CA LEU A 171 0.84 6.17 -8.48
C LEU A 171 1.03 7.26 -7.44
N ARG A 172 -0.07 7.85 -6.97
CA ARG A 172 -0.08 8.87 -5.92
C ARG A 172 -0.39 8.22 -4.58
N ILE A 173 0.24 8.67 -3.50
CA ILE A 173 0.01 8.17 -2.14
C ILE A 173 -0.73 9.26 -1.35
N ALA A 174 -1.96 8.98 -0.94
CA ALA A 174 -2.67 9.75 0.08
C ALA A 174 -2.12 9.38 1.47
N GLY A 175 -1.78 10.41 2.26
CA GLY A 175 -1.08 10.26 3.53
C GLY A 175 -1.98 10.42 4.76
N ASP A 176 -1.33 10.75 5.87
CA ASP A 176 -1.95 10.91 7.19
C ASP A 176 -2.98 12.04 7.28
N ASP A 177 -2.84 13.07 6.45
CA ASP A 177 -3.77 14.17 6.30
C ASP A 177 -5.13 13.69 5.80
N VAL A 178 -5.13 12.72 4.87
CA VAL A 178 -6.34 12.05 4.38
C VAL A 178 -6.81 10.98 5.35
N LEU A 179 -5.92 10.10 5.82
CA LEU A 179 -6.29 8.97 6.69
C LEU A 179 -6.94 9.42 8.01
N TYR A 180 -6.55 10.59 8.54
CA TYR A 180 -7.03 11.13 9.80
C TYR A 180 -7.73 12.48 9.66
N CYS A 181 -8.36 12.74 8.50
CA CYS A 181 -9.09 13.99 8.25
C CYS A 181 -10.31 14.19 9.16
N ALA A 182 -10.78 13.12 9.81
CA ALA A 182 -11.87 13.12 10.79
C ALA A 182 -11.64 12.06 11.87
N SER A 183 -12.32 12.21 13.01
CA SER A 183 -12.16 11.32 14.18
C SER A 183 -13.48 10.86 14.81
N GLY A 184 -14.63 11.31 14.30
CA GLY A 184 -15.97 10.92 14.78
C GLY A 184 -16.46 9.59 14.20
N ASP A 185 -17.75 9.31 14.37
CA ASP A 185 -18.38 8.08 13.88
C ASP A 185 -18.43 7.98 12.35
N ASP A 186 -18.38 9.12 11.66
CA ASP A 186 -18.41 9.30 10.21
C ASP A 186 -17.00 9.44 9.59
N PHE A 187 -15.94 9.08 10.33
CA PHE A 187 -14.57 9.29 9.87
C PHE A 187 -14.28 8.62 8.51
N THR A 188 -14.86 7.45 8.26
CA THR A 188 -14.66 6.74 6.98
C THR A 188 -15.28 7.46 5.79
N ASP A 189 -16.39 8.16 6.00
CA ASP A 189 -17.05 8.93 4.94
C ASP A 189 -16.21 10.15 4.56
N HIS A 190 -15.59 10.78 5.55
CA HIS A 190 -14.64 11.88 5.35
C HIS A 190 -13.38 11.43 4.60
N ILE A 191 -12.79 10.28 4.97
CA ILE A 191 -11.64 9.71 4.24
C ILE A 191 -12.03 9.47 2.77
N ARG A 192 -13.17 8.80 2.54
CA ARG A 192 -13.66 8.52 1.19
C ARG A 192 -13.89 9.82 0.40
N ALA A 193 -14.52 10.82 1.00
CA ALA A 193 -14.78 12.11 0.34
C ALA A 193 -13.48 12.83 -0.05
N ALA A 194 -12.48 12.84 0.84
CA ALA A 194 -11.16 13.43 0.57
C ALA A 194 -10.46 12.72 -0.60
N LEU A 195 -10.53 11.39 -0.67
CA LEU A 195 -9.97 10.61 -1.78
C LEU A 195 -10.67 10.89 -3.12
N VAL A 196 -12.00 11.00 -3.11
CA VAL A 196 -12.78 11.35 -4.31
C VAL A 196 -12.42 12.75 -4.80
N ALA A 197 -12.22 13.72 -3.90
CA ALA A 197 -11.76 15.05 -4.25
C ALA A 197 -10.35 15.02 -4.87
N MET A 198 -9.40 14.32 -4.23
CA MET A 198 -8.02 14.15 -4.73
C MET A 198 -7.97 13.49 -6.12
N ASN A 199 -8.88 12.56 -6.41
CA ASN A 199 -8.94 11.92 -7.72
C ASN A 199 -9.40 12.91 -8.81
N ARG A 200 -10.34 13.81 -8.48
CA ARG A 200 -10.85 14.82 -9.42
C ARG A 200 -9.82 15.91 -9.71
N GLU A 201 -9.02 16.30 -8.74
CA GLU A 201 -7.97 17.32 -8.90
C GLU A 201 -6.77 16.85 -9.74
N GLY A 202 -6.54 15.53 -9.79
CA GLY A 202 -5.47 14.92 -10.58
C GLY A 202 -5.91 14.35 -11.93
N GLY A 203 -7.21 14.41 -12.27
CA GLY A 203 -7.72 14.02 -13.57
C GLY A 203 -7.44 15.11 -14.59
N ILE A 204 -6.71 14.77 -15.66
CA ILE A 204 -6.54 15.61 -16.86
C ILE A 204 -7.87 15.69 -17.61
#